data_AF-A0A934AWN4-F1
#
_entry.id   AF-A0A934AWN4-F1
#
_cell.length_a   1.000
_cell.length_b   1.000
_cell.length_c   1.000
_cell.angle_alpha   90.00
_cell.angle_beta   90.00
_cell.angle_gamma   90.00
#
_symmetry.space_group_name_H-M   'P 1'
#
loop_
_entity.id
_entity.type
_entity.pdbx_description
1 polymer ?
#
loop_
_entity_poly.entity_id
_entity_poly.type
_entity_poly.pdbx_seq_one_letter_code
_entity_poly.pdbx_strand_id
1 'polypeptide(L)'
;MRSSFYKALFSLLLGLSSLLGCAQTVRNSGDVQYYFTHTRLKNDAEKAKVVQLLQDINQEHSKAKTSGEALRDLYSGLKIKKLTDLKPEEYAGYRQYVPSAGEMKRVYFIVHPAYYVFFANTMPFVSKEDIQGFPTKNLVERFYETASYSGLDMNLEVMQEQERALRDFLEVMSAQKTLVILILPKDANKHFSYGYKDGIDEYVRYLNEITHGSESVLYLESTDYAFGTIDDQDMNTLSAFIKEMNANTLLLGGGFVGRCMNSFFESMEKKFQADTMFVIPEVTAIASVDIIDDDWNPLVKDGKLNFREIALNLKYEDSYTTFNLVRKRKSLFIYELSNSKLTLLNDLPRRKKKPSLKKQQSASSQTKEIDR
;
A
#
# COMPACT_ATOMS: atom_id res chain seq x y z
N MET A 1 -46.11 -5.31 35.33
CA MET A 1 -45.12 -4.19 35.33
C MET A 1 -43.67 -4.63 35.11
N ARG A 2 -43.14 -5.66 35.80
CA ARG A 2 -41.73 -6.07 35.65
C ARG A 2 -41.33 -6.51 34.22
N SER A 3 -42.20 -7.19 33.48
CA SER A 3 -41.91 -7.68 32.11
C SER A 3 -41.69 -6.57 31.08
N SER A 4 -42.46 -5.48 31.11
CA SER A 4 -42.26 -4.35 30.19
C SER A 4 -40.97 -3.58 30.46
N PHE A 5 -40.52 -3.52 31.72
CA PHE A 5 -39.28 -2.86 32.07
C PHE A 5 -38.06 -3.61 31.51
N TYR A 6 -38.04 -4.94 31.61
CA TYR A 6 -36.96 -5.74 31.02
C TYR A 6 -36.93 -5.68 29.50
N LYS A 7 -38.08 -5.66 28.82
CA LYS A 7 -38.14 -5.48 27.37
C LYS A 7 -37.62 -4.12 26.93
N ALA A 8 -37.99 -3.05 27.63
CA ALA A 8 -37.49 -1.71 27.33
C ALA A 8 -35.98 -1.58 27.58
N LEU A 9 -35.48 -2.13 28.70
CA LEU A 9 -34.07 -2.10 29.04
C LEU A 9 -33.22 -2.95 28.08
N PHE A 10 -33.72 -4.11 27.66
CA PHE A 10 -33.03 -4.99 26.70
C PHE A 10 -32.98 -4.36 25.30
N SER A 11 -34.06 -3.71 24.85
CA SER A 11 -34.06 -2.94 23.60
C SER A 11 -33.13 -1.72 23.66
N LEU A 12 -33.02 -1.06 24.82
CA LEU A 12 -32.10 0.06 25.03
C LEU A 12 -30.63 -0.41 25.01
N LEU A 13 -30.32 -1.55 25.64
CA LEU A 13 -29.00 -2.17 25.64
C LEU A 13 -28.59 -2.70 24.26
N LEU A 14 -29.53 -3.26 23.49
CA LEU A 14 -29.31 -3.63 22.09
C LEU A 14 -29.11 -2.41 21.18
N GLY A 15 -29.81 -1.30 21.43
CA GLY A 15 -29.59 -0.03 20.74
C GLY A 15 -28.27 0.67 21.10
N LEU A 16 -27.79 0.50 22.34
CA LEU A 16 -26.50 1.04 22.80
C LEU A 16 -25.31 0.19 22.32
N SER A 17 -25.48 -1.12 22.16
CA SER A 17 -24.44 -2.00 21.62
C SER A 17 -24.29 -1.90 20.11
N SER A 18 -25.34 -1.53 19.37
CA SER A 18 -25.25 -1.24 17.93
C SER A 18 -24.59 0.12 17.63
N LEU A 19 -24.59 1.07 18.58
CA LEU A 19 -23.84 2.33 18.48
C LEU A 19 -22.34 2.17 18.82
N LEU A 20 -21.96 1.05 19.43
CA LEU A 20 -20.56 0.68 19.70
C LEU A 20 -20.01 -0.31 18.66
N GLY A 21 -20.71 -0.47 17.52
CA GLY A 21 -20.19 -1.20 16.38
C GLY A 21 -18.88 -0.56 15.92
N CYS A 22 -17.77 -1.14 16.38
CA CYS A 22 -16.41 -0.67 16.14
C CYS A 22 -16.15 -0.62 14.64
N ALA A 23 -16.35 0.55 14.03
CA ALA A 23 -15.63 0.90 12.82
C ALA A 23 -14.15 0.73 13.17
N GLN A 24 -13.42 -0.09 12.43
CA GLN A 24 -11.98 -0.16 12.62
C GLN A 24 -11.44 1.21 12.23
N THR A 25 -11.00 1.96 13.23
CA THR A 25 -10.32 3.23 13.01
C THR A 25 -9.07 2.96 12.17
N VAL A 26 -8.80 3.80 11.17
CA VAL A 26 -7.43 4.05 10.73
C VAL A 26 -6.56 4.12 11.98
N ARG A 27 -5.45 3.38 12.00
CA ARG A 27 -4.62 3.17 13.20
C ARG A 27 -4.51 4.46 14.00
N ASN A 28 -4.50 4.34 15.33
CA ASN A 28 -4.25 5.47 16.22
C ASN A 28 -3.01 6.22 15.71
N SER A 29 -3.09 7.56 15.68
CA SER A 29 -2.06 8.40 15.07
C SER A 29 -0.65 8.22 15.67
N GLY A 30 -0.55 7.68 16.90
CA GLY A 30 0.72 7.30 17.53
C GLY A 30 1.34 5.98 17.03
N ASP A 31 0.55 5.12 16.38
CA ASP A 31 0.98 3.84 15.79
C ASP A 31 1.22 3.94 14.28
N VAL A 32 0.71 4.98 13.62
CA VAL A 32 1.03 5.28 12.22
C VAL A 32 2.37 6.02 12.19
N GLN A 33 3.45 5.31 11.92
CA GLN A 33 4.69 5.95 11.54
C GLN A 33 4.56 6.49 10.11
N TYR A 34 4.19 7.76 10.00
CA TYR A 34 4.05 8.45 8.71
C TYR A 34 5.40 8.66 8.04
N TYR A 35 5.66 7.85 7.01
CA TYR A 35 6.77 8.06 6.08
C TYR A 35 6.31 8.17 4.62
N PHE A 36 4.99 8.24 4.38
CA PHE A 36 4.38 8.27 3.04
C PHE A 36 4.83 9.45 2.16
N THR A 37 5.38 10.52 2.74
CA THR A 37 5.85 11.70 2.00
C THR A 37 7.37 11.80 1.87
N HIS A 38 8.13 10.78 2.30
CA HIS A 38 9.60 10.81 2.39
C HIS A 38 10.14 11.95 3.27
N THR A 39 9.25 12.65 3.94
CA THR A 39 9.55 13.78 4.79
C THR A 39 9.10 13.34 6.17
N ARG A 40 10.06 12.91 7.00
CA ARG A 40 9.81 12.70 8.42
C ARG A 40 9.09 13.94 8.92
N LEU A 41 7.89 13.79 9.48
CA LEU A 41 7.11 14.91 10.02
C LEU A 41 8.03 15.71 10.95
N LYS A 42 8.39 16.91 10.51
CA LYS A 42 9.55 17.65 11.02
C LYS A 42 9.24 18.31 12.35
N ASN A 43 7.97 18.58 12.61
CA ASN A 43 7.50 19.27 13.80
C ASN A 43 6.13 18.73 14.24
N ASP A 44 5.73 19.08 15.46
CA ASP A 44 4.49 18.59 16.06
C ASP A 44 3.23 19.16 15.40
N ALA A 45 3.32 20.30 14.70
CA ALA A 45 2.21 20.85 13.94
C ALA A 45 1.89 20.02 12.69
N GLU A 46 2.90 19.54 11.97
CA GLU A 46 2.72 18.60 10.86
C GLU A 46 2.12 17.29 11.35
N LYS A 47 2.58 16.75 12.49
CA LYS A 47 1.96 15.57 13.10
C LYS A 47 0.51 15.81 13.46
N ALA A 48 0.19 16.93 14.13
CA ALA A 48 -1.17 17.26 14.53
C ALA A 48 -2.13 17.37 13.34
N LYS A 49 -1.68 17.96 12.21
CA LYS A 49 -2.48 18.01 10.98
C LYS A 49 -2.84 16.63 10.45
N VAL A 50 -1.87 15.72 10.44
CA VAL A 50 -2.12 14.36 9.95
C VAL A 50 -2.98 13.57 10.93
N VAL A 51 -2.80 13.75 12.24
CA VAL A 51 -3.69 13.17 13.27
C VAL A 51 -5.14 13.62 13.03
N GLN A 52 -5.35 14.92 12.82
CA GLN A 52 -6.69 15.46 12.56
C GLN A 52 -7.27 14.88 11.26
N LEU A 53 -6.48 14.82 10.19
CA LEU A 53 -6.90 14.23 8.92
C LEU A 53 -7.42 12.80 9.09
N LEU A 54 -6.71 11.96 9.87
CA LEU A 54 -7.16 10.60 10.15
C LEU A 54 -8.43 10.55 10.99
N GLN A 55 -8.58 11.46 11.96
CA GLN A 55 -9.80 11.55 12.76
C GLN A 55 -10.99 11.91 11.87
N ASP A 56 -10.80 12.83 10.91
CA ASP A 56 -11.83 13.23 9.96
C ASP A 56 -12.23 12.05 9.05
N ILE A 57 -11.25 11.35 8.46
CA ILE A 57 -11.48 10.13 7.65
C ILE A 57 -12.28 9.09 8.45
N ASN A 58 -11.85 8.80 9.69
CA ASN A 58 -12.53 7.86 10.57
C ASN A 58 -13.98 8.25 10.88
N GLN A 59 -14.22 9.54 11.10
CA GLN A 59 -15.55 10.05 11.36
C GLN A 59 -16.44 9.94 10.12
N GLU A 60 -15.92 10.22 8.93
CA GLU A 60 -16.63 10.04 7.66
C GLU A 60 -17.00 8.57 7.42
N HIS A 61 -16.04 7.65 7.62
CA HIS A 61 -16.27 6.21 7.51
C HIS A 61 -17.37 5.74 8.47
N SER A 62 -17.32 6.18 9.73
CA SER A 62 -18.34 5.83 10.72
C SER A 62 -19.73 6.32 10.29
N LYS A 63 -19.84 7.51 9.70
CA LYS A 63 -21.12 8.02 9.17
C LYS A 63 -21.60 7.21 7.97
N ALA A 64 -20.73 6.91 7.02
CA ALA A 64 -21.07 6.14 5.83
C ALA A 64 -21.54 4.71 6.16
N LYS A 65 -20.96 4.10 7.22
CA LYS A 65 -21.26 2.73 7.64
C LYS A 65 -22.56 2.56 8.43
N THR A 66 -23.18 3.66 8.88
CA THR A 66 -24.42 3.63 9.70
C THR A 66 -25.69 3.92 8.90
N SER A 67 -25.56 4.42 7.66
CA SER A 67 -26.70 4.68 6.77
C SER A 67 -26.81 3.62 5.68
N GLY A 68 -27.98 2.99 5.55
CA GLY A 68 -28.24 2.00 4.49
C GLY A 68 -28.17 2.60 3.07
N GLU A 69 -28.47 3.89 2.92
CA GLU A 69 -28.32 4.61 1.65
C GLU A 69 -26.85 4.83 1.31
N ALA A 70 -26.04 5.29 2.27
CA ALA A 70 -24.61 5.48 2.08
C ALA A 70 -23.89 4.16 1.79
N LEU A 71 -24.28 3.07 2.48
CA LEU A 71 -23.76 1.73 2.17
C LEU A 71 -24.11 1.31 0.74
N ARG A 72 -25.37 1.48 0.31
CA ARG A 72 -25.77 1.16 -1.08
C ARG A 72 -24.99 2.00 -2.09
N ASP A 73 -24.76 3.27 -1.79
CA ASP A 73 -23.99 4.17 -2.63
C ASP A 73 -22.52 3.74 -2.75
N LEU A 74 -21.92 3.08 -1.75
CA LEU A 74 -20.58 2.50 -1.91
C LEU A 74 -20.52 1.35 -2.93
N TYR A 75 -21.66 0.71 -3.25
CA TYR A 75 -21.77 -0.35 -4.25
C TYR A 75 -22.28 0.14 -5.62
N SER A 76 -22.55 1.43 -5.81
CA SER A 76 -23.22 1.97 -7.01
C SER A 76 -22.33 2.07 -8.27
N GLY A 77 -21.18 1.40 -8.27
CA GLY A 77 -20.14 1.53 -9.29
C GLY A 77 -18.93 2.30 -8.78
N LEU A 78 -17.83 2.26 -9.54
CA LEU A 78 -16.58 2.90 -9.15
C LEU A 78 -16.69 4.44 -9.29
N LYS A 79 -16.37 5.18 -8.23
CA LYS A 79 -16.57 6.64 -8.13
C LYS A 79 -15.38 7.47 -8.58
N ILE A 80 -14.24 6.84 -8.84
CA ILE A 80 -13.06 7.47 -9.43
C ILE A 80 -13.10 7.33 -10.95
N LYS A 81 -12.46 8.27 -11.67
CA LYS A 81 -12.51 8.29 -13.14
C LYS A 81 -11.47 7.37 -13.76
N LYS A 82 -11.83 6.71 -14.86
CA LYS A 82 -10.86 6.02 -15.71
C LYS A 82 -10.05 7.05 -16.47
N LEU A 83 -8.74 6.89 -16.54
CA LEU A 83 -7.86 7.84 -17.23
C LEU A 83 -8.19 7.94 -18.73
N THR A 84 -8.60 6.83 -19.35
CA THR A 84 -8.99 6.77 -20.78
C THR A 84 -10.25 7.54 -21.11
N ASP A 85 -11.08 7.84 -20.10
CA ASP A 85 -12.33 8.58 -20.29
C ASP A 85 -12.09 10.09 -20.26
N LEU A 86 -10.90 10.53 -19.84
CA LEU A 86 -10.51 11.93 -19.85
C LEU A 86 -10.07 12.36 -21.24
N LYS A 87 -10.55 13.53 -21.66
CA LYS A 87 -10.08 14.17 -22.90
C LYS A 87 -8.73 14.84 -22.67
N PRO A 88 -7.85 14.93 -23.69
CA PRO A 88 -6.52 15.55 -23.55
C PRO A 88 -6.55 16.98 -22.98
N GLU A 89 -7.56 17.77 -23.30
CA GLU A 89 -7.74 19.13 -22.77
C GLU A 89 -7.99 19.18 -21.25
N GLU A 90 -8.47 18.09 -20.64
CA GLU A 90 -8.71 18.00 -19.20
C GLU A 90 -7.42 17.72 -18.41
N TYR A 91 -6.37 17.20 -19.07
CA TYR A 91 -5.16 16.72 -18.40
C TYR A 91 -4.52 17.83 -17.58
N ALA A 92 -4.33 19.02 -18.15
CA ALA A 92 -3.65 20.14 -17.48
C ALA A 92 -4.24 20.49 -16.09
N GLY A 93 -5.54 20.27 -15.89
CA GLY A 93 -6.23 20.48 -14.62
C GLY A 93 -5.72 19.59 -13.48
N TYR A 94 -5.12 18.43 -13.78
CA TYR A 94 -4.59 17.50 -12.80
C TYR A 94 -3.22 17.93 -12.23
N ARG A 95 -2.55 18.94 -12.82
CA ARG A 95 -1.26 19.45 -12.33
C ARG A 95 -1.33 19.92 -10.88
N GLN A 96 -2.49 20.42 -10.46
CA GLN A 96 -2.70 20.89 -9.09
C GLN A 96 -2.62 19.77 -8.05
N TYR A 97 -2.83 18.51 -8.46
CA TYR A 97 -2.75 17.33 -7.59
C TYR A 97 -1.36 16.71 -7.56
N VAL A 98 -0.42 17.18 -8.39
CA VAL A 98 0.95 16.66 -8.43
C VAL A 98 1.77 17.32 -7.33
N PRO A 99 2.14 16.61 -6.24
CA PRO A 99 2.92 17.21 -5.17
C PRO A 99 4.31 17.56 -5.70
N SER A 100 4.77 18.75 -5.29
CA SER A 100 6.13 19.20 -5.51
C SER A 100 6.92 19.10 -4.20
N ALA A 101 8.05 18.42 -4.25
CA ALA A 101 9.01 18.36 -3.15
C ALA A 101 10.35 18.87 -3.68
N GLY A 102 10.55 20.19 -3.58
CA GLY A 102 11.62 20.87 -4.30
C GLY A 102 11.36 20.80 -5.81
N GLU A 103 12.33 20.28 -6.56
CA GLU A 103 12.24 20.13 -8.03
C GLU A 103 11.55 18.82 -8.49
N MET A 104 11.21 17.93 -7.56
CA MET A 104 10.59 16.66 -7.89
C MET A 104 9.07 16.79 -7.98
N LYS A 105 8.50 16.39 -9.12
CA LYS A 105 7.07 16.28 -9.37
C LYS A 105 6.70 14.81 -9.44
N ARG A 106 5.91 14.36 -8.47
CA ARG A 106 5.70 12.94 -8.19
C ARG A 106 4.30 12.50 -8.57
N VAL A 107 4.19 11.35 -9.23
CA VAL A 107 2.92 10.66 -9.46
C VAL A 107 3.02 9.27 -8.85
N TYR A 108 1.98 8.87 -8.14
CA TYR A 108 1.90 7.58 -7.47
C TYR A 108 1.11 6.59 -8.32
N PHE A 109 1.64 5.38 -8.44
CA PHE A 109 0.99 4.26 -9.09
C PHE A 109 0.81 3.15 -8.08
N ILE A 110 -0.43 2.72 -7.89
CA ILE A 110 -0.76 1.62 -6.97
C ILE A 110 -1.37 0.48 -7.77
N VAL A 111 -0.60 -0.58 -7.93
CA VAL A 111 -0.97 -1.76 -8.71
C VAL A 111 -1.80 -2.69 -7.86
N HIS A 112 -2.99 -3.08 -8.32
CA HIS A 112 -3.84 -4.07 -7.66
C HIS A 112 -3.97 -3.85 -6.15
N PRO A 113 -4.54 -2.71 -5.69
CA PRO A 113 -4.75 -2.47 -4.28
C PRO A 113 -5.57 -3.61 -3.65
N ALA A 114 -5.25 -4.00 -2.41
CA ALA A 114 -5.85 -5.15 -1.73
C ALA A 114 -5.69 -6.51 -2.43
N TYR A 115 -4.59 -6.68 -3.19
CA TYR A 115 -4.39 -7.88 -4.00
C TYR A 115 -4.53 -9.18 -3.20
N TYR A 116 -3.95 -9.25 -1.99
CA TYR A 116 -4.01 -10.47 -1.20
C TYR A 116 -5.45 -10.81 -0.87
N VAL A 117 -6.21 -9.85 -0.35
CA VAL A 117 -7.59 -10.08 0.12
C VAL A 117 -8.52 -10.52 -1.01
N PHE A 118 -8.44 -9.88 -2.17
CA PHE A 118 -9.42 -10.12 -3.24
C PHE A 118 -9.03 -11.27 -4.18
N PHE A 119 -7.74 -11.46 -4.46
CA PHE A 119 -7.30 -12.34 -5.55
C PHE A 119 -6.37 -13.48 -5.12
N ALA A 120 -5.58 -13.31 -4.06
CA ALA A 120 -4.63 -14.34 -3.63
C ALA A 120 -5.12 -15.19 -2.45
N ASN A 121 -5.98 -14.64 -1.60
CA ASN A 121 -6.38 -15.28 -0.37
C ASN A 121 -7.49 -16.32 -0.63
N THR A 122 -7.18 -17.59 -0.38
CA THR A 122 -8.11 -18.70 -0.58
C THR A 122 -9.04 -18.94 0.62
N MET A 123 -8.94 -18.14 1.69
CA MET A 123 -9.81 -18.27 2.85
C MET A 123 -11.24 -17.82 2.49
N PRO A 124 -12.27 -18.65 2.76
CA PRO A 124 -13.65 -18.24 2.56
C PRO A 124 -14.04 -17.19 3.61
N PHE A 125 -14.39 -15.99 3.16
CA PHE A 125 -14.76 -14.87 4.04
C PHE A 125 -16.25 -14.70 4.29
N VAL A 126 -17.08 -15.55 3.69
CA VAL A 126 -18.54 -15.37 3.67
C VAL A 126 -19.21 -16.49 4.46
N SER A 127 -19.85 -16.14 5.58
CA SER A 127 -20.88 -17.00 6.17
C SER A 127 -22.19 -16.78 5.39
N LYS A 128 -23.04 -17.81 5.27
CA LYS A 128 -24.35 -17.67 4.61
C LYS A 128 -25.25 -16.65 5.33
N GLU A 129 -24.98 -16.35 6.61
CA GLU A 129 -25.69 -15.34 7.40
C GLU A 129 -25.35 -13.88 7.00
N ASP A 130 -24.20 -13.60 6.38
CA ASP A 130 -23.79 -12.24 5.95
C ASP A 130 -24.54 -11.71 4.71
N ILE A 131 -25.41 -12.55 4.11
CA ILE A 131 -25.91 -12.40 2.73
C ILE A 131 -27.25 -11.65 2.65
N GLN A 132 -27.82 -11.19 3.76
CA GLN A 132 -29.15 -10.56 3.80
C GLN A 132 -29.18 -9.04 3.50
N GLY A 133 -28.04 -8.38 3.26
CA GLY A 133 -28.00 -6.95 2.96
C GLY A 133 -26.63 -6.44 2.52
N PHE A 134 -26.43 -5.11 2.55
CA PHE A 134 -25.11 -4.50 2.35
C PHE A 134 -24.32 -4.55 3.68
N PRO A 135 -23.20 -5.29 3.76
CA PRO A 135 -22.47 -5.44 5.02
C PRO A 135 -21.86 -4.12 5.47
N THR A 136 -21.85 -3.85 6.78
CA THR A 136 -21.30 -2.60 7.35
C THR A 136 -19.78 -2.52 7.25
N LYS A 137 -19.09 -3.67 7.31
CA LYS A 137 -17.63 -3.79 7.12
C LYS A 137 -17.30 -4.35 5.75
N ASN A 138 -16.29 -3.82 5.08
CA ASN A 138 -15.83 -4.33 3.79
C ASN A 138 -15.00 -5.59 3.96
N LEU A 139 -14.74 -6.29 2.86
CA LEU A 139 -14.00 -7.55 2.92
C LEU A 139 -12.61 -7.42 3.56
N VAL A 140 -11.90 -6.33 3.29
CA VAL A 140 -10.56 -6.05 3.85
C VAL A 140 -10.65 -5.84 5.37
N GLU A 141 -11.70 -5.17 5.86
CA GLU A 141 -11.94 -5.02 7.30
C GLU A 141 -12.27 -6.36 7.97
N ARG A 142 -13.11 -7.19 7.33
CA ARG A 142 -13.42 -8.54 7.83
C ARG A 142 -12.18 -9.44 7.83
N PHE A 143 -11.30 -9.26 6.85
CA PHE A 143 -10.01 -9.93 6.81
C PHE A 143 -9.14 -9.59 8.02
N TYR A 144 -9.09 -8.33 8.45
CA TYR A 144 -8.36 -7.93 9.66
C TYR A 144 -8.90 -8.56 10.95
N GLU A 145 -10.19 -8.90 10.98
CA GLU A 145 -10.83 -9.52 12.15
C GLU A 145 -10.56 -11.02 12.27
N THR A 146 -10.17 -11.65 11.16
CA THR A 146 -9.96 -13.10 11.09
C THR A 146 -8.72 -13.55 11.89
N ALA A 147 -7.68 -12.73 12.00
CA ALA A 147 -6.44 -13.08 12.74
C ALA A 147 -6.58 -13.04 14.27
N SER A 148 -7.59 -12.34 14.80
CA SER A 148 -7.82 -12.28 16.25
C SER A 148 -8.10 -13.65 16.87
N TYR A 149 -8.40 -14.67 16.06
CA TYR A 149 -8.79 -16.00 16.51
C TYR A 149 -7.65 -17.04 16.53
N SER A 150 -6.58 -16.88 15.74
CA SER A 150 -5.57 -17.94 15.62
C SER A 150 -4.24 -17.63 16.30
N GLY A 151 -3.79 -16.37 16.39
CA GLY A 151 -2.53 -15.98 17.07
C GLY A 151 -1.27 -16.76 16.67
N LEU A 152 -1.33 -17.54 15.59
CA LEU A 152 -0.38 -18.59 15.23
C LEU A 152 0.04 -18.52 13.75
N ASP A 153 -0.58 -17.66 12.93
CA ASP A 153 -0.21 -17.48 11.53
C ASP A 153 0.46 -16.13 11.31
N MET A 154 1.78 -16.10 11.50
CA MET A 154 2.61 -14.92 11.28
C MET A 154 2.50 -14.39 9.83
N ASN A 155 2.28 -15.27 8.84
CA ASN A 155 2.14 -14.84 7.45
C ASN A 155 0.87 -14.04 7.26
N LEU A 156 -0.23 -14.50 7.87
CA LEU A 156 -1.49 -13.79 7.85
C LEU A 156 -1.36 -12.40 8.48
N GLU A 157 -0.71 -12.29 9.64
CA GLU A 157 -0.45 -11.01 10.29
C GLU A 157 0.37 -10.07 9.39
N VAL A 158 1.43 -10.58 8.75
CA VAL A 158 2.25 -9.77 7.82
C VAL A 158 1.43 -9.32 6.60
N MET A 159 0.54 -10.16 6.07
CA MET A 159 -0.36 -9.75 4.98
C MET A 159 -1.33 -8.65 5.44
N GLN A 160 -1.94 -8.80 6.62
CA GLN A 160 -2.84 -7.79 7.18
C GLN A 160 -2.14 -6.45 7.40
N GLU A 161 -0.91 -6.47 7.88
CA GLU A 161 -0.14 -5.26 8.14
C GLU A 161 0.24 -4.53 6.83
N GLN A 162 0.61 -5.27 5.78
CA GLN A 162 0.87 -4.71 4.46
C GLN A 162 -0.40 -4.10 3.84
N GLU A 163 -1.53 -4.79 3.93
CA GLU A 163 -2.80 -4.28 3.42
C GLU A 163 -3.28 -3.06 4.19
N ARG A 164 -3.03 -3.01 5.51
CA ARG A 164 -3.37 -1.86 6.32
C ARG A 164 -2.50 -0.66 5.97
N ALA A 165 -1.20 -0.86 5.78
CA ALA A 165 -0.29 0.22 5.36
C ALA A 165 -0.69 0.80 4.00
N LEU A 166 -1.06 -0.06 3.04
CA LEU A 166 -1.51 0.37 1.72
C LEU A 166 -2.86 1.12 1.78
N ARG A 167 -3.82 0.61 2.54
CA ARG A 167 -5.11 1.29 2.77
C ARG A 167 -4.90 2.68 3.36
N ASP A 168 -4.17 2.76 4.47
CA ASP A 168 -3.93 4.02 5.18
C ASP A 168 -3.22 5.03 4.28
N PHE A 169 -2.28 4.57 3.44
CA PHE A 169 -1.66 5.40 2.41
C PHE A 169 -2.69 5.96 1.42
N LEU A 170 -3.53 5.12 0.83
CA LEU A 170 -4.52 5.53 -0.18
C LEU A 170 -5.52 6.53 0.39
N GLU A 171 -6.02 6.31 1.60
CA GLU A 171 -6.94 7.23 2.27
C GLU A 171 -6.30 8.60 2.51
N VAL A 172 -5.07 8.63 3.04
CA VAL A 172 -4.34 9.87 3.27
C VAL A 172 -4.09 10.62 1.95
N MET A 173 -3.63 9.92 0.92
CA MET A 173 -3.32 10.53 -0.38
C MET A 173 -4.58 11.07 -1.06
N SER A 174 -5.69 10.33 -0.97
CA SER A 174 -6.99 10.74 -1.52
C SER A 174 -7.53 11.98 -0.82
N ALA A 175 -7.44 12.02 0.52
CA ALA A 175 -7.91 13.15 1.32
C ALA A 175 -7.02 14.39 1.16
N GLN A 176 -5.71 14.22 0.94
CA GLN A 176 -4.77 15.29 0.61
C GLN A 176 -4.86 15.76 -0.84
N LYS A 177 -5.75 15.18 -1.65
CA LYS A 177 -5.88 15.42 -3.09
C LYS A 177 -4.57 15.25 -3.85
N THR A 178 -3.80 14.22 -3.50
CA THR A 178 -2.56 13.88 -4.20
C THR A 178 -2.85 12.95 -5.37
N LEU A 179 -2.22 13.22 -6.52
CA LEU A 179 -2.41 12.43 -7.74
C LEU A 179 -1.94 10.98 -7.55
N VAL A 180 -2.90 10.06 -7.52
CA VAL A 180 -2.70 8.62 -7.48
C VAL A 180 -3.38 8.00 -8.69
N ILE A 181 -2.67 7.11 -9.39
CA ILE A 181 -3.21 6.30 -10.48
C ILE A 181 -3.26 4.85 -10.00
N LEU A 182 -4.46 4.31 -9.83
CA LEU A 182 -4.65 2.90 -9.51
C LEU A 182 -4.55 2.08 -10.79
N ILE A 183 -3.80 0.99 -10.76
CA ILE A 183 -3.83 -0.03 -11.83
C ILE A 183 -4.70 -1.16 -11.33
N LEU A 184 -5.93 -1.24 -11.83
CA LEU A 184 -6.93 -2.19 -11.39
C LEU A 184 -6.92 -3.44 -12.30
N PRO A 185 -7.17 -4.63 -11.78
CA PRO A 185 -7.31 -5.82 -12.60
C PRO A 185 -8.57 -5.74 -13.48
N LYS A 186 -8.42 -5.92 -14.79
CA LYS A 186 -9.57 -6.05 -15.70
C LYS A 186 -10.39 -7.27 -15.33
N ASP A 187 -11.71 -7.15 -15.47
CA ASP A 187 -12.67 -8.21 -15.14
C ASP A 187 -12.50 -8.78 -13.71
N ALA A 188 -12.14 -7.93 -12.74
CA ALA A 188 -11.88 -8.30 -11.34
C ALA A 188 -12.96 -9.25 -10.75
N ASN A 189 -14.23 -8.97 -11.08
CA ASN A 189 -15.39 -9.74 -10.64
C ASN A 189 -15.36 -11.23 -11.05
N LYS A 190 -14.66 -11.60 -12.13
CA LYS A 190 -14.53 -12.99 -12.57
C LYS A 190 -13.49 -13.78 -11.78
N HIS A 191 -12.64 -13.08 -11.03
CA HIS A 191 -11.43 -13.63 -10.43
C HIS A 191 -11.40 -13.51 -8.89
N PHE A 192 -12.51 -13.10 -8.27
CA PHE A 192 -12.59 -13.06 -6.81
C PHE A 192 -12.47 -14.45 -6.20
N SER A 193 -11.47 -14.59 -5.34
CA SER A 193 -11.15 -15.82 -4.61
C SER A 193 -12.26 -16.30 -3.67
N TYR A 194 -13.05 -15.36 -3.12
CA TYR A 194 -14.16 -15.61 -2.20
C TYR A 194 -15.54 -15.64 -2.90
N GLY A 195 -15.56 -15.54 -4.23
CA GLY A 195 -16.78 -15.52 -5.06
C GLY A 195 -17.40 -14.12 -5.24
N TYR A 196 -18.00 -13.91 -6.41
CA TYR A 196 -18.73 -12.68 -6.76
C TYR A 196 -20.24 -12.88 -6.61
N LYS A 197 -20.94 -11.83 -6.17
CA LYS A 197 -22.41 -11.77 -6.16
C LYS A 197 -22.86 -10.51 -6.91
N ASP A 198 -23.75 -10.70 -7.88
CA ASP A 198 -24.33 -9.58 -8.63
C ASP A 198 -24.92 -8.52 -7.68
N GLY A 199 -24.51 -7.27 -7.88
CA GLY A 199 -24.92 -6.13 -7.05
C GLY A 199 -24.15 -5.97 -5.73
N ILE A 200 -23.19 -6.85 -5.41
CA ILE A 200 -22.31 -6.74 -4.24
C ILE A 200 -20.85 -6.91 -4.70
N ASP A 201 -20.36 -5.87 -5.38
CA ASP A 201 -18.94 -5.76 -5.72
C ASP A 201 -18.15 -5.19 -4.53
N GLU A 202 -17.65 -6.09 -3.67
CA GLU A 202 -16.85 -5.72 -2.49
C GLU A 202 -15.53 -5.04 -2.86
N TYR A 203 -15.01 -5.25 -4.07
CA TYR A 203 -13.78 -4.60 -4.50
C TYR A 203 -14.04 -3.15 -4.87
N VAL A 204 -15.07 -2.90 -5.70
CA VAL A 204 -15.54 -1.54 -5.99
C VAL A 204 -15.92 -0.80 -4.72
N ARG A 205 -16.61 -1.46 -3.78
CA ARG A 205 -16.88 -0.88 -2.47
C ARG A 205 -15.60 -0.46 -1.75
N TYR A 206 -14.63 -1.37 -1.63
CA TYR A 206 -13.37 -1.09 -0.95
C TYR A 206 -12.65 0.10 -1.58
N LEU A 207 -12.58 0.13 -2.92
CA LEU A 207 -11.98 1.25 -3.66
C LEU A 207 -12.74 2.56 -3.40
N ASN A 208 -14.07 2.55 -3.42
CA ASN A 208 -14.88 3.73 -3.13
C ASN A 208 -14.67 4.23 -1.70
N GLU A 209 -14.51 3.33 -0.74
CA GLU A 209 -14.27 3.67 0.66
C GLU A 209 -12.92 4.33 0.88
N ILE A 210 -11.83 3.76 0.33
CA ILE A 210 -10.48 4.28 0.56
C ILE A 210 -10.15 5.50 -0.29
N THR A 211 -10.82 5.67 -1.44
CA THR A 211 -10.58 6.82 -2.33
C THR A 211 -11.53 7.97 -2.06
N HIS A 212 -12.65 7.73 -1.38
CA HIS A 212 -13.73 8.70 -1.16
C HIS A 212 -14.22 9.37 -2.46
N GLY A 213 -14.07 8.70 -3.62
CA GLY A 213 -14.37 9.29 -4.94
C GLY A 213 -13.51 10.52 -5.27
N SER A 214 -12.30 10.62 -4.70
CA SER A 214 -11.41 11.77 -4.85
C SER A 214 -11.07 12.00 -6.32
N GLU A 215 -11.25 13.24 -6.78
CA GLU A 215 -10.94 13.68 -8.15
C GLU A 215 -9.44 13.59 -8.50
N SER A 216 -8.58 13.51 -7.47
CA SER A 216 -7.13 13.31 -7.63
C SER A 216 -6.74 11.85 -7.85
N VAL A 217 -7.68 10.92 -7.69
CA VAL A 217 -7.46 9.50 -7.92
C VAL A 217 -8.06 9.12 -9.26
N LEU A 218 -7.21 8.57 -10.13
CA LEU A 218 -7.59 8.01 -11.42
C LEU A 218 -7.33 6.51 -11.41
N TYR A 219 -7.89 5.80 -12.39
CA TYR A 219 -7.51 4.41 -12.62
C TYR A 219 -7.28 4.07 -14.09
N LEU A 220 -6.48 3.03 -14.29
CA LEU A 220 -6.35 2.28 -15.52
C LEU A 220 -6.57 0.80 -15.20
N GLU A 221 -6.80 0.00 -16.24
CA GLU A 221 -6.94 -1.44 -16.08
C GLU A 221 -5.66 -2.15 -16.57
N SER A 222 -5.22 -3.17 -15.85
CA SER A 222 -4.26 -4.13 -16.36
C SER A 222 -4.94 -5.16 -17.25
N THR A 223 -4.17 -5.88 -18.07
CA THR A 223 -4.71 -6.89 -19.00
C THR A 223 -5.39 -8.06 -18.31
N ASP A 224 -4.97 -8.37 -17.08
CA ASP A 224 -5.51 -9.45 -16.26
C ASP A 224 -5.28 -9.18 -14.77
N TYR A 225 -5.75 -10.09 -13.92
CA TYR A 225 -5.66 -9.96 -12.47
C TYR A 225 -4.31 -10.39 -11.87
N ALA A 226 -3.53 -11.24 -12.53
CA ALA A 226 -2.28 -11.77 -11.99
C ALA A 226 -1.08 -10.87 -12.30
N PHE A 227 -1.18 -10.07 -13.37
CA PHE A 227 -0.12 -9.24 -13.92
C PHE A 227 -0.59 -7.78 -14.00
N GLY A 228 0.28 -6.84 -13.63
CA GLY A 228 0.04 -5.40 -13.75
C GLY A 228 0.33 -4.85 -15.15
N THR A 229 0.33 -5.70 -16.17
CA THR A 229 0.61 -5.31 -17.56
C THR A 229 -0.50 -4.37 -18.05
N ILE A 230 -0.14 -3.24 -18.65
CA ILE A 230 -1.10 -2.32 -19.28
C ILE A 230 -1.04 -2.49 -20.79
N ASP A 231 -2.19 -2.41 -21.45
CA ASP A 231 -2.25 -2.43 -22.91
C ASP A 231 -1.58 -1.21 -23.54
N ASP A 232 -1.15 -1.34 -24.80
CA ASP A 232 -0.37 -0.29 -25.47
C ASP A 232 -1.16 1.01 -25.68
N GLN A 233 -2.48 0.95 -25.83
CA GLN A 233 -3.33 2.12 -26.04
C GLN A 233 -3.49 2.91 -24.73
N ASP A 234 -3.80 2.23 -23.64
CA ASP A 234 -3.90 2.80 -22.30
C ASP A 234 -2.53 3.33 -21.84
N MET A 235 -1.44 2.64 -22.20
CA MET A 235 -0.07 3.09 -21.94
C MET A 235 0.29 4.36 -22.74
N ASN A 236 -0.20 4.51 -23.97
CA ASN A 236 -0.03 5.75 -24.73
C ASN A 236 -0.79 6.92 -24.09
N THR A 237 -2.03 6.67 -23.65
CA THR A 237 -2.84 7.64 -22.88
C THR A 237 -2.12 8.05 -21.60
N LEU A 238 -1.61 7.08 -20.85
CA LEU A 238 -0.82 7.32 -19.64
C LEU A 238 0.42 8.17 -19.92
N SER A 239 1.18 7.84 -20.95
CA SER A 239 2.38 8.58 -21.33
C SER A 239 2.07 10.04 -21.67
N ALA A 240 1.00 10.29 -22.43
CA ALA A 240 0.54 11.65 -22.74
C ALA A 240 0.13 12.41 -21.47
N PHE A 241 -0.64 11.77 -20.59
CA PHE A 241 -1.09 12.35 -19.32
C PHE A 241 0.10 12.71 -18.40
N ILE A 242 1.03 11.78 -18.19
CA ILE A 242 2.21 11.99 -17.33
C ILE A 242 3.12 13.10 -17.87
N LYS A 243 3.27 13.17 -19.20
CA LYS A 243 4.00 14.27 -19.85
C LYS A 243 3.32 15.62 -19.60
N GLU A 244 1.99 15.69 -19.69
CA GLU A 244 1.24 16.91 -19.40
C GLU A 244 1.40 17.33 -17.93
N MET A 245 1.48 16.37 -17.01
CA MET A 245 1.74 16.62 -15.59
C MET A 245 3.13 17.17 -15.30
N ASN A 246 4.05 17.05 -16.27
CA ASN A 246 5.47 17.33 -16.11
C ASN A 246 6.04 16.57 -14.90
N ALA A 247 5.56 15.34 -14.68
CA ALA A 247 6.04 14.50 -13.60
C ALA A 247 7.37 13.87 -14.01
N ASN A 248 8.37 14.04 -13.15
CA ASN A 248 9.74 13.53 -13.37
C ASN A 248 10.08 12.37 -12.43
N THR A 249 9.16 12.02 -11.53
CA THR A 249 9.31 10.92 -10.56
C THR A 249 8.02 10.11 -10.53
N LEU A 250 8.11 8.82 -10.83
CA LEU A 250 7.00 7.88 -10.82
C LEU A 250 7.22 6.91 -9.66
N LEU A 251 6.34 6.94 -8.67
CA LEU A 251 6.45 6.14 -7.45
C LEU A 251 5.46 4.98 -7.52
N LEU A 252 5.93 3.75 -7.38
CA LEU A 252 5.16 2.54 -7.62
C LEU A 252 4.96 1.76 -6.30
N GLY A 253 3.74 1.29 -6.05
CA GLY A 253 3.40 0.43 -4.93
C GLY A 253 2.21 -0.47 -5.25
N GLY A 254 1.65 -1.14 -4.25
CA GLY A 254 0.50 -2.03 -4.38
C GLY A 254 0.86 -3.51 -4.24
N GLY A 255 0.39 -4.35 -5.16
CA GLY A 255 0.45 -5.81 -5.09
C GLY A 255 1.87 -6.39 -5.14
N PHE A 256 1.96 -7.71 -5.26
CA PHE A 256 3.20 -8.44 -4.99
C PHE A 256 4.39 -8.05 -5.88
N VAL A 257 5.50 -7.67 -5.24
CA VAL A 257 6.82 -7.65 -5.88
C VAL A 257 7.10 -9.03 -6.45
N GLY A 258 7.66 -9.11 -7.66
CA GLY A 258 7.90 -10.39 -8.32
C GLY A 258 6.76 -10.85 -9.23
N ARG A 259 5.56 -10.28 -9.09
CA ARG A 259 4.37 -10.61 -9.90
C ARG A 259 3.82 -9.37 -10.60
N CYS A 260 2.69 -8.85 -10.13
CA CYS A 260 1.98 -7.73 -10.76
C CYS A 260 2.85 -6.47 -10.88
N MET A 261 3.70 -6.19 -9.88
CA MET A 261 4.62 -5.05 -9.91
C MET A 261 5.73 -5.19 -10.95
N ASN A 262 6.16 -6.42 -11.28
CA ASN A 262 7.19 -6.65 -12.29
C ASN A 262 6.67 -6.36 -13.68
N SER A 263 5.55 -6.98 -14.04
CA SER A 263 4.97 -6.79 -15.37
C SER A 263 4.48 -5.34 -15.58
N PHE A 264 4.00 -4.68 -14.52
CA PHE A 264 3.70 -3.24 -14.58
C PHE A 264 4.96 -2.40 -14.85
N PHE A 265 6.05 -2.65 -14.12
CA PHE A 265 7.31 -1.95 -14.32
C PHE A 265 7.86 -2.15 -15.74
N GLU A 266 7.79 -3.37 -16.27
CA GLU A 266 8.20 -3.68 -17.66
C GLU A 266 7.34 -2.95 -18.69
N SER A 267 6.02 -2.90 -18.49
CA SER A 267 5.13 -2.09 -19.33
C SER A 267 5.50 -0.61 -19.30
N MET A 268 5.85 -0.07 -18.12
CA MET A 268 6.25 1.33 -17.97
C MET A 268 7.63 1.63 -18.60
N GLU A 269 8.62 0.72 -18.50
CA GLU A 269 9.96 0.90 -19.10
C GLU A 269 9.93 1.09 -20.62
N LYS A 270 8.85 0.66 -21.30
CA LYS A 270 8.67 0.87 -22.75
C LYS A 270 8.44 2.35 -23.12
N LYS A 271 7.97 3.18 -22.17
CA LYS A 271 7.63 4.60 -22.41
C LYS A 271 8.39 5.56 -21.52
N PHE A 272 8.81 5.12 -20.33
CA PHE A 272 9.45 5.95 -19.33
C PHE A 272 10.87 5.47 -19.05
N GLN A 273 11.77 6.41 -18.74
CA GLN A 273 13.14 6.07 -18.38
C GLN A 273 13.17 5.38 -17.01
N ALA A 274 13.95 4.31 -16.89
CA ALA A 274 14.00 3.51 -15.66
C ALA A 274 14.46 4.30 -14.43
N ASP A 275 15.25 5.36 -14.61
CA ASP A 275 15.79 6.19 -13.53
C ASP A 275 14.79 7.19 -12.94
N THR A 276 13.61 7.34 -13.55
CA THR A 276 12.50 8.14 -13.03
C THR A 276 11.50 7.29 -12.23
N MET A 277 11.65 5.96 -12.21
CA MET A 277 10.73 5.03 -11.57
C MET A 277 11.29 4.46 -10.27
N PHE A 278 10.50 4.49 -9.20
CA PHE A 278 10.91 4.08 -7.86
C PHE A 278 9.82 3.25 -7.20
N VAL A 279 10.18 2.16 -6.53
CA VAL A 279 9.22 1.39 -5.73
C VAL A 279 9.16 2.00 -4.33
N ILE A 280 7.95 2.07 -3.75
CA ILE A 280 7.70 2.50 -2.37
C ILE A 280 7.55 1.23 -1.51
N PRO A 281 8.61 0.78 -0.80
CA PRO A 281 8.56 -0.46 -0.03
C PRO A 281 7.41 -0.49 0.98
N GLU A 282 7.03 0.67 1.53
CA GLU A 282 6.04 0.77 2.59
C GLU A 282 4.63 0.39 2.22
N VAL A 283 4.32 0.47 0.93
CA VAL A 283 2.99 0.20 0.38
C VAL A 283 3.07 -0.82 -0.73
N THR A 284 4.18 -1.57 -0.81
CA THR A 284 4.35 -2.66 -1.77
C THR A 284 4.31 -3.98 -1.04
N ALA A 285 3.38 -4.84 -1.43
CA ALA A 285 3.19 -6.14 -0.82
C ALA A 285 4.23 -7.16 -1.31
N ILE A 286 4.52 -8.14 -0.47
CA ILE A 286 5.33 -9.33 -0.78
C ILE A 286 4.41 -10.53 -0.63
N ALA A 287 4.50 -11.49 -1.55
CA ALA A 287 3.60 -12.65 -1.51
C ALA A 287 3.89 -13.51 -0.28
N SER A 288 2.84 -14.11 0.31
CA SER A 288 3.00 -15.00 1.48
C SER A 288 3.90 -16.20 1.20
N VAL A 289 3.81 -16.77 -0.01
CA VAL A 289 4.69 -17.88 -0.45
C VAL A 289 6.17 -17.51 -0.48
N ASP A 290 6.49 -16.23 -0.64
CA ASP A 290 7.86 -15.72 -0.66
C ASP A 290 8.38 -15.46 0.77
N ILE A 291 7.50 -15.50 1.78
CA ILE A 291 7.89 -15.34 3.20
C ILE A 291 8.20 -16.70 3.84
N ILE A 292 7.63 -17.79 3.30
CA ILE A 292 7.62 -19.13 3.92
C ILE A 292 8.82 -19.99 3.50
N ASP A 293 9.60 -19.60 2.49
CA ASP A 293 10.72 -20.42 2.00
C ASP A 293 11.83 -20.53 3.08
N ASP A 294 12.01 -21.73 3.65
CA ASP A 294 12.97 -22.01 4.75
C ASP A 294 14.43 -21.69 4.37
N ASP A 295 14.75 -21.70 3.08
CA ASP A 295 16.07 -21.33 2.55
C ASP A 295 16.30 -19.82 2.50
N TRP A 296 15.23 -19.04 2.62
CA TRP A 296 15.26 -17.59 2.50
C TRP A 296 14.25 -16.92 3.45
N ASN A 297 14.74 -16.55 4.63
CA ASN A 297 13.97 -15.68 5.52
C ASN A 297 14.10 -14.22 5.03
N PRO A 298 13.05 -13.59 4.46
CA PRO A 298 13.09 -12.17 4.11
C PRO A 298 13.23 -11.29 5.37
N LEU A 299 13.01 -11.88 6.54
CA LEU A 299 13.29 -11.31 7.84
C LEU A 299 14.76 -11.59 8.21
N VAL A 300 15.57 -10.55 8.36
CA VAL A 300 16.89 -10.69 9.00
C VAL A 300 16.72 -11.16 10.46
N LYS A 301 17.81 -11.61 11.11
CA LYS A 301 17.81 -12.24 12.46
C LYS A 301 17.08 -11.46 13.57
N ASP A 302 16.80 -10.19 13.35
CA ASP A 302 16.08 -9.24 14.19
C ASP A 302 14.66 -8.91 13.67
N GLY A 303 14.06 -9.77 12.83
CA GLY A 303 12.67 -9.67 12.38
C GLY A 303 12.43 -8.68 11.23
N LYS A 304 13.48 -8.13 10.59
CA LYS A 304 13.32 -7.01 9.65
C LYS A 304 13.15 -7.45 8.20
N LEU A 305 12.14 -6.92 7.51
CA LEU A 305 12.01 -7.07 6.06
C LEU A 305 13.12 -6.30 5.33
N ASN A 306 14.06 -7.03 4.73
CA ASN A 306 15.08 -6.44 3.87
C ASN A 306 14.56 -6.38 2.42
N PHE A 307 13.80 -5.32 2.10
CA PHE A 307 13.17 -5.17 0.78
C PHE A 307 14.17 -5.21 -0.39
N ARG A 308 15.42 -4.79 -0.17
CA ARG A 308 16.48 -4.88 -1.17
C ARG A 308 16.88 -6.33 -1.44
N GLU A 309 17.04 -7.14 -0.40
CA GLU A 309 17.30 -8.58 -0.55
C GLU A 309 16.09 -9.31 -1.11
N ILE A 310 14.88 -8.93 -0.72
CA ILE A 310 13.63 -9.43 -1.30
C ILE A 310 13.60 -9.18 -2.80
N ALA A 311 13.80 -7.94 -3.23
CA ALA A 311 13.89 -7.64 -4.65
C ALA A 311 14.97 -8.51 -5.34
N LEU A 312 16.13 -8.70 -4.73
CA LEU A 312 17.26 -9.47 -5.30
C LEU A 312 17.05 -10.99 -5.33
N ASN A 313 16.25 -11.55 -4.41
CA ASN A 313 16.14 -12.98 -4.18
C ASN A 313 14.81 -13.60 -4.63
N LEU A 314 13.86 -12.82 -5.15
CA LEU A 314 12.61 -13.35 -5.73
C LEU A 314 12.93 -14.34 -6.86
N LYS A 315 12.79 -15.63 -6.57
CA LYS A 315 12.92 -16.75 -7.51
C LYS A 315 11.56 -17.03 -8.14
N TYR A 316 11.31 -16.51 -9.35
CA TYR A 316 10.27 -17.05 -10.23
C TYR A 316 10.75 -17.08 -11.68
N GLU A 317 10.45 -18.21 -12.33
CA GLU A 317 10.73 -18.67 -13.70
C GLU A 317 11.99 -18.13 -14.39
N ASP A 318 12.91 -19.06 -14.67
CA ASP A 318 14.17 -18.94 -15.42
C ASP A 318 14.06 -18.33 -16.84
N SER A 319 12.88 -17.85 -17.26
CA SER A 319 12.68 -17.12 -18.51
C SER A 319 12.94 -15.61 -18.41
N TYR A 320 13.08 -15.05 -17.20
CA TYR A 320 13.30 -13.62 -16.99
C TYR A 320 14.56 -13.34 -16.16
N THR A 321 15.49 -12.57 -16.73
CA THR A 321 16.71 -12.12 -16.06
C THR A 321 16.41 -11.05 -14.98
N THR A 322 15.88 -11.47 -13.84
CA THR A 322 15.44 -10.64 -12.69
C THR A 322 16.56 -9.75 -12.13
N PHE A 323 17.81 -10.16 -12.28
CA PHE A 323 18.98 -9.49 -11.70
C PHE A 323 19.20 -8.05 -12.23
N ASN A 324 18.86 -7.78 -13.49
CA ASN A 324 19.00 -6.44 -14.09
C ASN A 324 17.88 -5.49 -13.66
N LEU A 325 16.66 -6.00 -13.48
CA LEU A 325 15.50 -5.21 -13.05
C LEU A 325 15.69 -4.71 -11.61
N VAL A 326 16.25 -5.56 -10.75
CA VAL A 326 16.45 -5.24 -9.33
C VAL A 326 17.58 -4.22 -9.12
N ARG A 327 18.65 -4.30 -9.91
CA ARG A 327 19.73 -3.31 -9.83
C ARG A 327 19.29 -1.91 -10.30
N LYS A 328 18.25 -1.85 -11.14
CA LYS A 328 17.59 -0.60 -11.58
C LYS A 328 16.58 -0.07 -10.56
N ARG A 329 15.93 -0.94 -9.77
CA ARG A 329 14.99 -0.55 -8.71
C ARG A 329 15.72 0.12 -7.55
N LYS A 330 15.53 1.44 -7.42
CA LYS A 330 15.94 2.18 -6.22
C LYS A 330 14.84 2.02 -5.15
N SER A 331 15.19 1.49 -3.97
CA SER A 331 14.30 1.38 -2.80
C SER A 331 14.65 2.45 -1.77
N LEU A 332 13.66 3.07 -1.12
CA LEU A 332 13.90 4.22 -0.24
C LEU A 332 14.00 3.92 1.26
N PHE A 333 13.62 2.73 1.77
CA PHE A 333 13.58 2.50 3.24
C PHE A 333 13.80 1.04 3.70
N ILE A 334 14.07 0.84 5.01
CA ILE A 334 14.28 -0.46 5.70
C ILE A 334 13.36 -0.50 6.95
N TYR A 335 12.66 -1.61 7.19
CA TYR A 335 11.82 -1.82 8.38
C TYR A 335 12.57 -2.49 9.55
N GLU A 336 11.96 -2.60 10.73
CA GLU A 336 12.37 -3.29 11.96
C GLU A 336 11.14 -3.83 12.70
N LEU A 337 10.98 -5.15 12.78
CA LEU A 337 9.94 -5.78 13.60
C LEU A 337 10.54 -6.12 14.99
N SER A 338 10.03 -5.50 16.05
CA SER A 338 10.45 -5.78 17.42
C SER A 338 9.21 -5.96 18.31
N ASN A 339 9.17 -7.04 19.10
CA ASN A 339 8.03 -7.38 19.97
C ASN A 339 6.67 -7.37 19.24
N SER A 340 6.60 -7.99 18.06
CA SER A 340 5.39 -8.01 17.20
C SER A 340 4.90 -6.63 16.72
N LYS A 341 5.78 -5.61 16.74
CA LYS A 341 5.49 -4.26 16.23
C LYS A 341 6.47 -3.88 15.12
N LEU A 342 5.94 -3.54 13.95
CA LEU A 342 6.73 -3.13 12.78
C LEU A 342 7.07 -1.63 12.87
N THR A 343 8.34 -1.29 12.70
CA THR A 343 8.91 0.05 12.95
C THR A 343 9.86 0.40 11.80
N LEU A 344 9.91 1.62 11.28
CA LEU A 344 10.83 1.97 10.18
C LEU A 344 12.21 2.42 10.71
N LEU A 345 13.30 1.92 10.13
CA LEU A 345 14.67 2.34 10.46
C LEU A 345 15.06 3.60 9.69
N ASN A 346 15.38 4.65 10.45
CA ASN A 346 15.63 6.00 9.93
C ASN A 346 17.00 6.25 9.28
N ASP A 347 17.92 5.29 9.28
CA ASP A 347 19.25 5.51 8.70
C ASP A 347 19.82 4.20 8.15
N LEU A 348 20.05 4.14 6.84
CA LEU A 348 21.13 3.27 6.34
C LEU A 348 22.38 3.68 7.11
N PRO A 349 23.09 2.78 7.83
CA PRO A 349 24.37 3.15 8.40
C PRO A 349 25.22 3.67 7.25
N ARG A 350 25.54 4.98 7.28
CA ARG A 350 26.51 5.57 6.35
C ARG A 350 27.68 4.61 6.38
N ARG A 351 27.89 3.91 5.27
CA ARG A 351 28.97 2.93 5.13
C ARG A 351 30.21 3.70 5.58
N LYS A 352 30.67 3.45 6.81
CA LYS A 352 31.86 4.12 7.33
C LYS A 352 32.90 3.79 6.27
N LYS A 353 33.38 4.81 5.54
CA LYS A 353 34.47 4.61 4.57
C LYS A 353 35.49 3.80 5.35
N LYS A 354 35.73 2.54 4.94
CA LYS A 354 36.83 1.76 5.51
C LYS A 354 38.02 2.72 5.46
N PRO A 355 38.67 3.02 6.60
CA PRO A 355 39.87 3.85 6.55
C PRO A 355 40.76 3.19 5.52
N SER A 356 41.12 3.97 4.48
CA SER A 356 42.03 3.48 3.47
C SER A 356 43.28 3.02 4.21
N LEU A 357 43.64 1.74 4.09
CA LEU A 357 44.95 1.24 4.46
C LEU A 357 45.97 1.96 3.57
N LYS A 358 46.33 3.18 3.97
CA LYS A 358 47.45 3.94 3.43
C LYS A 358 48.58 3.82 4.46
N LYS A 359 49.56 3.02 4.05
CA LYS A 359 50.97 3.05 4.47
C LYS A 359 51.26 2.85 5.97
N GLN A 360 51.37 1.58 6.37
CA GLN A 360 52.51 1.17 7.20
C GLN A 360 53.69 0.88 6.26
N GLN A 361 54.43 1.92 5.90
CA GLN A 361 55.80 1.81 5.41
C GLN A 361 56.55 3.04 5.88
N SER A 362 57.80 2.81 6.32
CA SER A 362 58.80 3.76 6.82
C SER A 362 58.69 4.21 8.28
N ALA A 363 59.37 3.47 9.16
CA ALA A 363 60.23 4.02 10.20
C ALA A 363 61.12 2.91 10.80
N SER A 364 62.10 2.42 10.03
CA SER A 364 63.30 1.78 10.60
C SER A 364 64.50 2.53 10.03
N SER A 365 64.85 3.63 10.67
CA SER A 365 66.05 4.40 10.38
C SER A 365 66.71 4.74 11.71
N GLN A 366 67.73 3.95 11.99
CA GLN A 366 69.03 4.37 12.53
C GLN A 366 69.04 5.37 13.68
N THR A 367 69.49 4.88 14.84
CA THR A 367 70.31 5.66 15.76
C THR A 367 71.68 4.98 15.84
N LYS A 368 72.68 5.58 15.19
CA LYS A 368 74.09 5.51 15.61
C LYS A 368 74.24 6.43 16.82
N GLU A 369 74.98 6.03 17.84
CA GLU A 369 76.31 6.56 18.25
C GLU A 369 76.32 6.41 19.80
N ILE A 370 77.38 6.22 20.58
CA ILE A 370 78.85 6.14 20.46
C ILE A 370 79.35 5.67 21.85
N ASP A 371 80.46 4.92 21.87
CA ASP A 371 81.47 4.71 22.95
C ASP A 371 81.08 4.58 24.44
N ARG A 372 81.29 3.37 25.00
CA ARG A 372 82.44 3.05 25.86
C ARG A 372 82.59 1.55 26.09
#